data_AF-A0A8T7BJF5-F1
#
_entry.id   AF-A0A8T7BJF5-F1
#
_cell.length_a   1.000
_cell.length_b   1.000
_cell.length_c   1.000
_cell.angle_alpha   90.00
_cell.angle_beta   90.00
_cell.angle_gamma   90.00
#
_symmetry.space_group_name_H-M   'P 1'
#
loop_
_entity.id
_entity.type
_entity.pdbx_description
1 polymer ?
#
loop_
_entity_poly.entity_id
_entity_poly.type
_entity_poly.pdbx_seq_one_letter_code
_entity_poly.pdbx_strand_id
1 'polypeptide(L)'
;MYNKIVPIQSTEHADLCVDKDNQYRFAETLDSAPLLISEFSLASKYYGIVFIKSKENIIPVVLLAYEQNRNLYINEDYTWSVPYVPAFLRRYPFILSKTLDENMLSLCIDMKYQGCNHQGKGEHLFTQDGENTKYLNDALKFVKEFQAQYHITEKFTAKLESLGLLTPMNAELKFASGKTASLGGFMLVNIERLKNLPEDKLKELVMSDELALIYMHINSLLNIKEILNLRGRSISGKQVSSRKENSKKKVAKKKTNKTSSSKKVTKKAGKKTNGKAATKKASKSPAKKAAGKKITKKSAKKKKKKN
;
A
#
# COMPACT_ATOMS: atom_id res chain seq x y z
N MET A 1 -2.32 -16.10 4.43
CA MET A 1 -1.09 -16.35 3.66
C MET A 1 -0.27 -17.45 4.32
N TYR A 2 0.29 -17.23 5.53
CA TYR A 2 0.97 -18.30 6.28
C TYR A 2 -0.02 -19.38 6.75
N ASN A 3 0.34 -20.66 6.63
CA ASN A 3 -0.54 -21.77 7.02
C ASN A 3 0.15 -22.81 7.93
N LYS A 4 1.41 -23.21 7.66
CA LYS A 4 2.17 -24.14 8.51
C LYS A 4 3.58 -23.61 8.76
N ILE A 5 3.73 -22.78 9.80
CA ILE A 5 5.01 -22.20 10.20
C ILE A 5 5.79 -23.21 11.04
N VAL A 6 6.99 -23.59 10.60
CA VAL A 6 7.90 -24.45 11.36
C VAL A 6 9.30 -23.82 11.45
N PRO A 7 10.03 -23.98 12.57
CA PRO A 7 11.43 -23.58 12.66
C PRO A 7 12.28 -24.34 11.66
N ILE A 8 13.19 -23.64 10.99
CA ILE A 8 14.14 -24.27 10.06
C ILE A 8 15.25 -24.93 10.88
N GLN A 9 15.45 -26.23 10.65
CA GLN A 9 16.47 -27.04 11.31
C GLN A 9 17.18 -27.91 10.28
N SER A 10 18.51 -28.01 10.35
CA SER A 10 19.31 -28.81 9.42
C SER A 10 18.94 -30.29 9.46
N THR A 11 18.65 -30.83 10.65
CA THR A 11 18.26 -32.23 10.86
C THR A 11 16.94 -32.61 10.19
N GLU A 12 15.99 -31.68 10.09
CA GLU A 12 14.65 -31.93 9.53
C GLU A 12 14.52 -31.45 8.08
N HIS A 13 15.36 -30.50 7.66
CA HIS A 13 15.19 -29.78 6.39
C HIS A 13 16.44 -29.83 5.50
N ALA A 14 17.37 -30.77 5.73
CA ALA A 14 18.61 -30.92 4.95
C ALA A 14 18.37 -30.92 3.43
N ASP A 15 17.41 -31.73 2.97
CA ASP A 15 17.07 -31.88 1.54
C ASP A 15 15.99 -30.90 1.07
N LEU A 16 15.57 -29.96 1.91
CA LEU A 16 14.52 -29.01 1.54
C LEU A 16 15.05 -27.96 0.57
N CYS A 17 14.33 -27.82 -0.54
CA CYS A 17 14.56 -26.80 -1.55
C CYS A 17 13.38 -25.85 -1.64
N VAL A 18 13.66 -24.61 -2.06
CA VAL A 18 12.63 -23.60 -2.32
C VAL A 18 12.72 -23.14 -3.76
N ASP A 19 11.72 -23.52 -4.53
CA ASP A 19 11.50 -23.07 -5.90
C ASP A 19 10.70 -21.76 -5.90
N LYS A 20 11.20 -20.77 -6.64
CA LYS A 20 10.57 -19.44 -6.77
C LYS A 20 9.72 -19.31 -8.03
N ASP A 21 9.65 -20.33 -8.89
CA ASP A 21 9.03 -20.22 -10.22
C ASP A 21 7.51 -20.00 -10.19
N ASN A 22 6.83 -20.28 -9.07
CA ASN A 22 5.41 -19.93 -8.84
C ASN A 22 5.26 -18.54 -8.21
N GLN A 23 5.90 -17.53 -8.82
CA GLN A 23 6.02 -16.17 -8.29
C GLN A 23 4.65 -15.62 -7.84
N TYR A 24 4.54 -15.14 -6.61
CA TYR A 24 3.40 -14.43 -6.02
C TYR A 24 1.99 -15.05 -6.05
N ARG A 25 1.79 -16.29 -6.49
CA ARG A 25 0.46 -16.96 -6.42
C ARG A 25 -0.16 -16.93 -5.02
N PHE A 26 0.67 -17.02 -3.98
CA PHE A 26 0.23 -16.91 -2.57
C PHE A 26 -0.48 -15.58 -2.22
N ALA A 27 -0.34 -14.56 -3.07
CA ALA A 27 -0.86 -13.21 -2.87
C ALA A 27 -2.08 -12.88 -3.75
N GLU A 28 -2.59 -13.84 -4.53
CA GLU A 28 -3.74 -13.65 -5.45
C GLU A 28 -4.98 -13.05 -4.78
N THR A 29 -5.23 -13.44 -3.54
CA THR A 29 -6.43 -13.03 -2.79
C THR A 29 -6.18 -11.88 -1.81
N LEU A 30 -4.94 -11.37 -1.72
CA LEU A 30 -4.63 -10.27 -0.80
C LEU A 30 -5.23 -8.96 -1.30
N ASP A 31 -5.93 -8.27 -0.40
CA ASP A 31 -6.51 -6.95 -0.65
C ASP A 31 -5.55 -5.80 -0.32
N SER A 32 -4.59 -6.07 0.57
CA SER A 32 -3.61 -5.14 1.07
C SER A 32 -2.36 -5.88 1.55
N ALA A 33 -1.24 -5.17 1.63
CA ALA A 33 -0.01 -5.70 2.22
C ALA A 33 0.65 -4.63 3.12
N PRO A 34 1.13 -5.01 4.32
CA PRO A 34 1.95 -4.14 5.15
C PRO A 34 3.14 -3.56 4.40
N LEU A 35 3.45 -2.30 4.68
CA LEU A 35 4.53 -1.54 4.05
C LEU A 35 5.40 -0.89 5.12
N LEU A 36 6.72 -0.97 4.95
CA LEU A 36 7.68 -0.27 5.79
C LEU A 36 7.90 1.16 5.30
N ILE A 37 8.21 2.10 6.20
CA ILE A 37 8.47 3.50 5.81
C ILE A 37 9.67 3.64 4.87
N SER A 38 10.65 2.74 4.97
CA SER A 38 11.82 2.67 4.08
C SER A 38 11.44 2.38 2.63
N GLU A 39 10.23 1.88 2.39
CA GLU A 39 9.72 1.52 1.08
C GLU A 39 8.90 2.65 0.44
N PHE A 40 8.51 3.69 1.19
CA PHE A 40 7.54 4.70 0.73
C PHE A 40 7.96 5.37 -0.58
N SER A 41 9.24 5.71 -0.75
CA SER A 41 9.74 6.37 -1.97
C SER A 41 9.52 5.56 -3.24
N LEU A 42 9.70 4.23 -3.17
CA LEU A 42 9.49 3.34 -4.31
C LEU A 42 8.01 2.95 -4.44
N ALA A 43 7.37 2.64 -3.32
CA ALA A 43 5.98 2.20 -3.29
C ALA A 43 5.00 3.30 -3.72
N SER A 44 5.23 4.56 -3.33
CA SER A 44 4.32 5.67 -3.65
C SER A 44 4.21 5.96 -5.15
N LYS A 45 5.11 5.41 -5.98
CA LYS A 45 5.07 5.53 -7.44
C LYS A 45 4.05 4.60 -8.09
N TYR A 46 3.66 3.51 -7.40
CA TYR A 46 2.87 2.43 -7.98
C TYR A 46 1.60 2.13 -7.18
N TYR A 47 1.61 2.35 -5.86
CA TYR A 47 0.54 1.96 -4.96
C TYR A 47 -0.12 3.16 -4.29
N GLY A 48 -1.38 2.98 -3.88
CA GLY A 48 -1.98 3.81 -2.85
C GLY A 48 -1.52 3.33 -1.48
N ILE A 49 -0.79 4.17 -0.74
CA ILE A 49 -0.40 3.92 0.64
C ILE A 49 -1.52 4.45 1.53
N VAL A 50 -1.98 3.64 2.47
CA VAL A 50 -2.98 4.00 3.47
C VAL A 50 -2.59 3.41 4.82
N PHE A 51 -3.28 3.80 5.89
CA PHE A 51 -2.99 3.27 7.23
C PHE A 51 -4.17 2.45 7.74
N ILE A 52 -3.90 1.28 8.31
CA ILE A 52 -4.91 0.49 9.04
C ILE A 52 -4.66 0.68 10.52
N LYS A 53 -5.72 0.98 11.27
CA LYS A 53 -5.68 1.06 12.73
C LYS A 53 -6.26 -0.23 13.33
N SER A 54 -5.42 -0.98 14.05
CA SER A 54 -5.84 -2.10 14.89
C SER A 54 -6.10 -1.62 16.33
N LYS A 55 -6.42 -2.54 17.25
CA LYS A 55 -6.53 -2.20 18.69
C LYS A 55 -5.17 -1.82 19.31
N GLU A 56 -4.07 -2.32 18.74
CA GLU A 56 -2.75 -2.27 19.35
C GLU A 56 -1.82 -1.27 18.66
N ASN A 57 -1.94 -1.12 17.33
CA ASN A 57 -1.04 -0.30 16.53
C ASN A 57 -1.68 0.20 15.24
N ILE A 58 -1.00 1.16 14.61
CA ILE A 58 -1.30 1.63 13.25
C ILE A 58 -0.19 1.16 12.33
N ILE A 59 -0.56 0.53 11.22
CA ILE A 59 0.39 0.05 10.21
C ILE A 59 0.14 0.72 8.86
N PRO A 60 1.18 1.13 8.12
CA PRO A 60 1.01 1.49 6.72
C PRO A 60 0.80 0.22 5.90
N VAL A 61 -0.07 0.31 4.91
CA VAL A 61 -0.34 -0.75 3.93
C VAL A 61 -0.41 -0.18 2.54
N VAL A 62 -0.07 -0.99 1.54
CA VAL A 62 -0.44 -0.73 0.14
C VAL A 62 -1.79 -1.36 -0.15
N LEU A 63 -2.61 -0.66 -0.92
CA LEU A 63 -3.85 -1.23 -1.49
C LEU A 63 -3.51 -2.08 -2.72
N LEU A 64 -3.95 -3.34 -2.68
CA LEU A 64 -3.73 -4.33 -3.75
C LEU A 64 -5.03 -4.70 -4.48
N ALA A 65 -6.19 -4.48 -3.86
CA ALA A 65 -7.51 -4.75 -4.43
C ALA A 65 -8.51 -3.62 -4.18
N TYR A 66 -9.55 -3.54 -5.01
CA TYR A 66 -10.76 -2.74 -4.74
C TYR A 66 -12.03 -3.61 -4.61
N GLU A 67 -11.98 -4.85 -5.10
CA GLU A 67 -13.00 -5.89 -4.93
C GLU A 67 -12.44 -6.97 -4.01
N GLN A 68 -13.29 -7.65 -3.25
CA GLN A 68 -12.84 -8.71 -2.35
C GLN A 68 -12.12 -9.81 -3.13
N ASN A 69 -11.01 -10.31 -2.56
CA ASN A 69 -10.29 -11.50 -2.98
C ASN A 69 -9.64 -11.46 -4.38
N ARG A 70 -9.32 -10.27 -4.92
CA ARG A 70 -8.56 -10.18 -6.18
C ARG A 70 -7.49 -9.09 -6.15
N ASN A 71 -6.24 -9.52 -6.02
CA ASN A 71 -5.08 -8.66 -6.17
C ASN A 71 -4.92 -8.21 -7.63
N LEU A 72 -4.81 -6.91 -7.85
CA LEU A 72 -4.74 -6.27 -9.16
C LEU A 72 -3.30 -6.17 -9.70
N TYR A 73 -2.32 -6.47 -8.86
CA TYR A 73 -0.90 -6.37 -9.18
C TYR A 73 -0.27 -7.71 -9.54
N ILE A 74 -1.10 -8.73 -9.78
CA ILE A 74 -0.66 -10.06 -10.21
C ILE A 74 -1.22 -10.33 -11.60
N ASN A 75 -0.33 -10.67 -12.53
CA ASN A 75 -0.67 -11.06 -13.90
C ASN A 75 -1.22 -12.49 -13.94
N GLU A 76 -1.76 -12.91 -15.10
CA GLU A 76 -2.31 -14.27 -15.27
C GLU A 76 -1.27 -15.38 -15.09
N ASP A 77 0.01 -15.08 -15.34
CA ASP A 77 1.16 -15.97 -15.12
C ASP A 77 1.75 -15.89 -13.70
N TYR A 78 1.03 -15.23 -12.79
CA TYR A 78 1.42 -14.95 -11.41
C TYR A 78 2.61 -13.99 -11.21
N THR A 79 3.17 -13.43 -12.29
CA THR A 79 4.19 -12.38 -12.15
C THR A 79 3.61 -11.09 -11.57
N TRP A 80 4.45 -10.31 -10.91
CA TRP A 80 4.04 -9.03 -10.35
C TRP A 80 4.02 -7.94 -11.43
N SER A 81 2.95 -7.15 -11.49
CA SER A 81 2.67 -6.28 -12.65
C SER A 81 3.40 -4.93 -12.65
N VAL A 82 4.06 -4.56 -11.54
CA VAL A 82 4.79 -3.30 -11.39
C VAL A 82 6.24 -3.52 -10.90
N PRO A 83 7.18 -2.61 -11.15
CA PRO A 83 8.59 -2.82 -10.84
C PRO A 83 8.94 -3.03 -9.35
N TYR A 84 8.10 -2.54 -8.42
CA TYR A 84 8.41 -2.61 -6.99
C TYR A 84 7.48 -3.60 -6.27
N VAL A 85 8.03 -4.65 -5.65
CA VAL A 85 7.26 -5.59 -4.81
C VAL A 85 7.48 -5.27 -3.32
N PRO A 86 6.42 -5.05 -2.52
CA PRO A 86 6.53 -4.85 -1.07
C PRO A 86 7.37 -5.92 -0.36
N ALA A 87 8.20 -5.49 0.60
CA ALA A 87 9.08 -6.37 1.36
C ALA A 87 8.31 -7.46 2.11
N PHE A 88 7.10 -7.16 2.58
CA PHE A 88 6.20 -8.12 3.20
C PHE A 88 5.93 -9.35 2.31
N LEU A 89 5.73 -9.12 1.00
CA LEU A 89 5.48 -10.19 0.02
C LEU A 89 6.79 -10.90 -0.36
N ARG A 90 7.89 -10.16 -0.53
CA ARG A 90 9.22 -10.73 -0.85
C ARG A 90 9.79 -11.61 0.25
N ARG A 91 9.36 -11.39 1.49
CA ARG A 91 9.79 -12.16 2.66
C ARG A 91 9.32 -13.62 2.62
N TYR A 92 8.17 -13.88 2.02
CA TYR A 92 7.57 -15.21 1.99
C TYR A 92 8.41 -16.19 1.17
N PRO A 93 8.62 -17.44 1.63
CA PRO A 93 7.91 -18.13 2.71
C PRO A 93 8.49 -17.98 4.13
N PHE A 94 9.49 -17.11 4.32
CA PHE A 94 10.23 -17.01 5.58
C PHE A 94 9.63 -16.01 6.57
N ILE A 95 9.77 -16.30 7.86
CA ILE A 95 9.34 -15.39 8.94
C ILE A 95 10.19 -15.63 10.19
N LEU A 96 10.41 -14.60 11.01
CA LEU A 96 10.97 -14.77 12.35
C LEU A 96 9.83 -15.01 13.32
N SER A 97 9.90 -16.10 14.06
CA SER A 97 8.96 -16.39 15.16
C SER A 97 9.74 -16.56 16.45
N LYS A 98 9.11 -16.17 17.57
CA LYS A 98 9.59 -16.54 18.89
C LYS A 98 9.41 -18.06 19.03
N THR A 99 10.44 -18.75 19.51
CA THR A 99 10.32 -20.15 19.95
C THR A 99 9.70 -20.23 21.33
N LEU A 100 9.21 -21.42 21.70
CA LEU A 100 8.61 -21.71 23.00
C LEU A 100 9.58 -21.48 24.17
N ASP A 101 10.90 -21.54 23.94
CA ASP A 101 11.95 -21.35 24.94
C ASP A 101 12.36 -19.87 25.14
N GLU A 102 11.37 -18.98 25.10
CA GLU A 102 11.37 -17.57 25.51
C GLU A 102 12.73 -16.81 25.50
N ASN A 103 13.12 -16.36 24.29
CA ASN A 103 13.79 -15.07 23.97
C ASN A 103 14.60 -15.14 22.66
N MET A 104 14.75 -16.32 22.05
CA MET A 104 15.37 -16.44 20.73
C MET A 104 14.33 -16.33 19.62
N LEU A 105 14.64 -15.49 18.63
CA LEU A 105 13.91 -15.41 17.37
C LEU A 105 14.52 -16.43 16.42
N SER A 106 13.73 -17.44 16.02
CA SER A 106 14.14 -18.44 15.05
C SER A 106 13.57 -18.12 13.69
N LEU A 107 14.37 -18.40 12.65
CA LEU A 107 13.90 -18.36 11.28
C LEU A 107 13.00 -19.57 11.04
N CYS A 108 11.77 -19.28 10.64
CA CYS A 108 10.77 -20.26 10.31
C CYS A 108 10.41 -20.15 8.83
N ILE A 109 9.87 -21.24 8.29
CA ILE A 109 9.35 -21.34 6.93
C ILE A 109 7.89 -21.82 6.96
N ASP A 110 7.07 -21.32 6.04
CA ASP A 110 5.76 -21.89 5.76
C ASP A 110 5.89 -23.15 4.90
N MET A 111 5.76 -24.33 5.51
CA MET A 111 5.86 -25.61 4.81
C MET A 111 4.68 -25.91 3.87
N LYS A 112 3.62 -25.10 3.91
CA LYS A 112 2.52 -25.15 2.94
C LYS A 112 2.80 -24.32 1.69
N TYR A 113 3.93 -23.60 1.62
CA TYR A 113 4.32 -22.91 0.41
C TYR A 113 4.55 -23.91 -0.73
N GLN A 114 3.91 -23.67 -1.87
CA GLN A 114 3.98 -24.56 -3.04
C GLN A 114 5.39 -24.70 -3.62
N GLY A 115 6.29 -23.74 -3.37
CA GLY A 115 7.69 -23.81 -3.80
C GLY A 115 8.57 -24.73 -2.94
N CYS A 116 8.12 -25.09 -1.73
CA CYS A 116 8.84 -26.02 -0.87
C CYS A 116 8.78 -27.44 -1.46
N ASN A 117 9.93 -28.06 -1.70
CA ASN A 117 10.03 -29.38 -2.31
C ASN A 117 11.28 -30.15 -1.88
N HIS A 118 11.27 -31.47 -2.06
CA HIS A 118 12.42 -32.36 -1.84
C HIS A 118 12.95 -32.96 -3.16
N GLN A 119 12.67 -32.28 -4.28
CA GLN A 119 13.00 -32.76 -5.64
C GLN A 119 14.28 -32.11 -6.18
N GLY A 120 14.99 -31.32 -5.36
CA GLY A 120 16.16 -30.56 -5.80
C GLY A 120 15.83 -29.34 -6.67
N LYS A 121 14.57 -28.88 -6.70
CA LYS A 121 14.18 -27.73 -7.53
C LYS A 121 14.36 -26.43 -6.76
N GLY A 122 15.06 -25.48 -7.37
CA GLY A 122 15.32 -24.16 -6.80
C GLY A 122 16.53 -24.15 -5.88
N GLU A 123 16.42 -23.39 -4.78
CA GLU A 123 17.53 -23.14 -3.87
C GLU A 123 17.48 -24.08 -2.65
N HIS A 124 18.57 -24.78 -2.38
CA HIS A 124 18.73 -25.57 -1.16
C HIS A 124 18.84 -24.67 0.08
N LEU A 125 18.28 -25.11 1.21
CA LEU A 125 18.43 -24.41 2.49
C LEU A 125 19.77 -24.71 3.17
N PHE A 126 20.24 -25.95 3.07
CA PHE A 126 21.49 -26.42 3.68
C PHE A 126 22.45 -26.97 2.63
N THR A 127 23.73 -26.89 2.94
CA THR A 127 24.80 -27.59 2.22
C THR A 127 24.84 -29.06 2.65
N GLN A 128 25.62 -29.89 1.93
CA GLN A 128 25.80 -31.31 2.27
C GLN A 128 26.41 -31.51 3.67
N ASP A 129 27.19 -30.55 4.16
CA ASP A 129 27.82 -30.58 5.48
C ASP A 129 26.89 -30.10 6.61
N GLY A 130 25.64 -29.74 6.29
CA GLY A 130 24.65 -29.25 7.26
C GLY A 130 24.75 -27.75 7.58
N GLU A 131 25.68 -27.03 6.95
CA GLU A 131 25.81 -25.56 7.05
C GLU A 131 24.73 -24.83 6.24
N ASN A 132 24.37 -23.61 6.64
CA ASN A 132 23.43 -22.77 5.88
C ASN A 132 23.97 -22.44 4.48
N THR A 133 23.12 -22.53 3.45
CA THR A 133 23.48 -21.99 2.13
C THR A 133 23.50 -20.46 2.13
N LYS A 134 24.10 -19.86 1.09
CA LYS A 134 24.00 -18.42 0.84
C LYS A 134 22.53 -17.96 0.79
N TYR A 135 21.65 -18.76 0.18
CA TYR A 135 20.23 -18.46 0.10
C TYR A 135 19.57 -18.37 1.48
N LEU A 136 19.80 -19.34 2.35
CA LEU A 136 19.25 -19.32 3.71
C LEU A 136 19.82 -18.17 4.55
N ASN A 137 21.11 -17.88 4.41
CA ASN A 137 21.74 -16.73 5.10
C ASN A 137 21.17 -15.39 4.61
N ASP A 138 20.96 -15.23 3.31
CA ASP A 138 20.35 -14.04 2.72
C ASP A 138 18.88 -13.88 3.19
N ALA A 139 18.12 -14.98 3.27
CA ALA A 139 16.77 -14.98 3.82
C ALA A 139 16.77 -14.56 5.30
N LEU A 140 17.65 -15.14 6.12
CA LEU A 140 17.80 -14.77 7.54
C LEU A 140 18.10 -13.28 7.70
N LYS A 141 19.05 -12.76 6.93
CA LYS A 141 19.42 -11.34 6.93
C LYS A 141 18.22 -10.47 6.56
N PHE A 142 17.53 -10.81 5.47
CA PHE A 142 16.36 -10.07 5.01
C PHE A 142 15.25 -10.01 6.06
N VAL A 143 14.93 -11.12 6.72
CA VAL A 143 13.87 -11.11 7.75
C VAL A 143 14.27 -10.29 8.99
N LYS A 144 15.54 -10.35 9.40
CA LYS A 144 16.05 -9.52 10.51
C LYS A 144 15.96 -8.03 10.18
N GLU A 145 16.39 -7.64 8.98
CA GLU A 145 16.28 -6.26 8.50
C GLU A 145 14.83 -5.79 8.41
N PHE A 146 13.94 -6.64 7.89
CA PHE A 146 12.50 -6.37 7.86
C PHE A 146 11.96 -6.08 9.27
N GLN A 147 12.30 -6.91 10.26
CA GLN A 147 11.83 -6.73 11.63
C GLN A 147 12.37 -5.43 12.25
N ALA A 148 13.64 -5.08 12.02
CA ALA A 148 14.20 -3.83 12.49
C ALA A 148 13.49 -2.61 11.87
N GLN A 149 13.25 -2.63 10.56
CA GLN A 149 12.53 -1.56 9.85
C GLN A 149 11.05 -1.48 10.26
N TYR A 150 10.46 -2.61 10.64
CA TYR A 150 9.09 -2.63 11.17
C TYR A 150 8.98 -1.84 12.48
N HIS A 151 9.95 -1.98 13.41
CA HIS A 151 9.95 -1.20 14.66
C HIS A 151 10.14 0.30 14.41
N ILE A 152 10.92 0.69 13.39
CA ILE A 152 11.06 2.09 12.99
C ILE A 152 9.73 2.61 12.42
N THR A 153 9.06 1.78 11.60
CA THR A 153 7.74 2.08 11.03
C THR A 153 6.69 2.29 12.11
N GLU A 154 6.67 1.47 13.17
CA GLU A 154 5.75 1.62 14.30
C GLU A 154 5.96 2.92 15.06
N LYS A 155 7.21 3.36 15.24
CA LYS A 155 7.50 4.65 15.88
C LYS A 155 6.95 5.82 15.05
N PHE A 156 7.12 5.76 13.74
CA PHE A 156 6.57 6.78 12.83
C PHE A 156 5.04 6.83 12.89
N THR A 157 4.36 5.69 12.78
CA THR A 157 2.89 5.67 12.80
C THR A 157 2.31 6.05 14.16
N ALA A 158 2.95 5.66 15.26
CA ALA A 158 2.61 6.13 16.61
C ALA A 158 2.77 7.65 16.73
N LYS A 159 3.82 8.23 16.12
CA LYS A 159 3.99 9.69 16.08
C LYS A 159 2.86 10.37 15.31
N LEU A 160 2.49 9.87 14.13
CA LEU A 160 1.34 10.40 13.37
C LEU A 160 0.05 10.38 14.18
N GLU A 161 -0.19 9.29 14.92
CA GLU A 161 -1.34 9.18 15.82
C GLU A 161 -1.28 10.20 16.96
N SER A 162 -0.12 10.33 17.64
CA SER A 162 0.06 11.26 18.76
C SER A 162 -0.13 12.72 18.36
N LEU A 163 0.20 13.08 17.11
CA LEU A 163 0.00 14.39 16.53
C LEU A 163 -1.44 14.59 16.01
N GLY A 164 -2.30 13.56 16.10
CA GLY A 164 -3.66 13.60 15.60
C GLY A 164 -3.76 13.75 14.09
N LEU A 165 -2.74 13.37 13.33
CA LEU A 165 -2.68 13.62 11.88
C LEU A 165 -3.55 12.67 11.08
N LEU A 166 -3.96 11.54 11.65
CA LEU A 166 -4.73 10.51 10.94
C LEU A 166 -6.24 10.69 11.13
N THR A 167 -6.97 10.62 10.02
CA THR A 167 -8.43 10.64 9.99
C THR A 167 -8.99 9.45 9.22
N PRO A 168 -10.10 8.83 9.66
CA PRO A 168 -10.74 7.77 8.92
C PRO A 168 -11.14 8.24 7.51
N MET A 169 -10.90 7.39 6.52
CA MET A 169 -11.42 7.56 5.17
C MET A 169 -12.58 6.59 4.97
N ASN A 170 -13.73 7.16 4.63
CA ASN A 170 -14.85 6.41 4.08
C ASN A 170 -15.14 7.03 2.71
N ALA A 171 -14.91 6.28 1.65
CA ALA A 171 -15.19 6.70 0.28
C ALA A 171 -16.21 5.78 -0.35
N GLU A 172 -17.29 6.37 -0.86
CA GLU A 172 -18.21 5.66 -1.74
C GLU A 172 -17.73 5.83 -3.19
N LEU A 173 -17.43 4.70 -3.82
CA LEU A 173 -16.93 4.61 -5.17
C LEU A 173 -18.11 4.30 -6.08
N LYS A 174 -18.40 5.22 -7.00
CA LYS A 174 -19.40 5.01 -8.05
C LYS A 174 -18.67 4.60 -9.33
N PHE A 175 -18.88 3.36 -9.77
CA PHE A 175 -18.30 2.87 -11.01
C PHE A 175 -19.15 3.32 -12.21
N ALA A 176 -18.52 3.46 -13.38
CA ALA A 176 -19.22 3.73 -14.64
C ALA A 176 -20.29 2.68 -14.99
N SER A 177 -20.19 1.48 -14.43
CA SER A 177 -21.19 0.41 -14.54
C SER A 177 -22.45 0.63 -13.67
N GLY A 178 -22.55 1.75 -12.94
CA GLY A 178 -23.64 2.03 -12.00
C GLY A 178 -23.55 1.26 -10.66
N LYS A 179 -22.54 0.41 -10.48
CA LYS A 179 -22.28 -0.27 -9.20
C LYS A 179 -21.64 0.72 -8.22
N THR A 180 -21.96 0.58 -6.94
CA THR A 180 -21.26 1.28 -5.85
C THR A 180 -20.42 0.30 -5.04
N ALA A 181 -19.25 0.74 -4.59
CA ALA A 181 -18.47 0.05 -3.57
C ALA A 181 -18.08 1.04 -2.47
N SER A 182 -18.03 0.59 -1.23
CA SER A 182 -17.50 1.39 -0.13
C SER A 182 -16.05 0.97 0.14
N LEU A 183 -15.14 1.94 0.10
CA LEU A 183 -13.77 1.77 0.59
C LEU A 183 -13.70 2.40 1.98
N GLY A 184 -13.51 1.56 2.99
CA GLY A 184 -13.49 1.96 4.40
C GLY A 184 -12.54 1.08 5.22
N GLY A 185 -12.36 1.43 6.50
CA GLY A 185 -11.42 0.74 7.39
C GLY A 185 -9.97 1.26 7.31
N PHE A 186 -9.74 2.31 6.53
CA PHE A 186 -8.44 2.95 6.37
C PHE A 186 -8.42 4.35 6.98
N MET A 187 -7.21 4.81 7.30
CA MET A 187 -6.91 6.14 7.80
C MET A 187 -5.97 6.84 6.81
N LEU A 188 -6.13 8.15 6.68
CA LEU A 188 -5.28 9.01 5.85
C LEU A 188 -4.74 10.17 6.68
N VAL A 189 -3.59 10.71 6.26
CA VAL A 189 -3.10 11.99 6.79
C VAL A 189 -4.05 13.12 6.38
N ASN A 190 -4.48 13.91 7.36
CA ASN A 190 -5.23 15.13 7.18
C ASN A 190 -4.26 16.32 6.99
N ILE A 191 -4.22 16.86 5.77
CA ILE A 191 -3.32 17.96 5.39
C ILE A 191 -3.60 19.23 6.19
N GLU A 192 -4.87 19.51 6.52
CA GLU A 192 -5.21 20.70 7.31
C GLU A 192 -4.72 20.57 8.75
N ARG A 193 -4.76 19.37 9.35
CA ARG A 193 -4.14 19.14 10.66
C ARG A 193 -2.62 19.27 10.60
N LEU A 194 -1.99 18.78 9.53
CA LEU A 194 -0.55 18.92 9.31
C LEU A 194 -0.12 20.40 9.23
N LYS A 195 -0.85 21.22 8.45
CA LYS A 195 -0.58 22.66 8.31
C LYS A 195 -0.77 23.45 9.60
N ASN A 196 -1.68 22.99 10.46
CA ASN A 196 -2.00 23.64 11.73
C ASN A 196 -1.18 23.08 12.91
N LEU A 197 -0.17 22.24 12.66
CA LEU A 197 0.73 21.80 13.72
C LEU A 197 1.53 22.99 14.29
N PRO A 198 1.85 22.98 15.60
CA PRO A 198 2.82 23.89 16.17
C PRO A 198 4.17 23.87 15.43
N GLU A 199 4.83 25.03 15.35
CA GLU A 199 6.09 25.20 14.59
C GLU A 199 7.20 24.24 15.06
N ASP A 200 7.28 23.98 16.36
CA ASP A 200 8.24 23.04 16.96
C ASP A 200 7.99 21.61 16.48
N LYS A 201 6.73 21.17 16.39
CA LYS A 201 6.36 19.84 15.91
C LYS A 201 6.56 19.69 14.40
N LEU A 202 6.26 20.73 13.64
CA LEU A 202 6.58 20.73 12.21
C LEU A 202 8.10 20.65 11.98
N LYS A 203 8.88 21.42 12.75
CA LYS A 203 10.34 21.36 12.70
C LYS A 203 10.87 19.97 13.06
N GLU A 204 10.31 19.32 14.08
CA GLU A 204 10.66 17.93 14.42
C GLU A 204 10.47 16.99 13.23
N LEU A 205 9.34 17.08 12.51
CA LEU A 205 9.06 16.24 11.33
C LEU A 205 10.02 16.53 10.16
N VAL A 206 10.46 17.77 9.99
CA VAL A 206 11.45 18.15 8.96
C VAL A 206 12.81 17.56 9.30
N MET A 207 13.26 17.75 10.55
CA MET A 207 14.60 17.32 10.97
C MET A 207 14.77 15.79 11.03
N SER A 208 13.67 15.04 11.12
CA SER A 208 13.65 13.57 11.09
C SER A 208 13.34 12.98 9.71
N ASP A 209 13.22 13.81 8.67
CA ASP A 209 12.76 13.43 7.32
C ASP A 209 11.35 12.81 7.24
N GLU A 210 10.62 12.77 8.36
CA GLU A 210 9.26 12.20 8.44
C GLU A 210 8.23 13.01 7.67
N LEU A 211 8.46 14.33 7.50
CA LEU A 211 7.60 15.16 6.65
C LEU A 211 7.62 14.67 5.19
N ALA A 212 8.77 14.22 4.69
CA ALA A 212 8.87 13.69 3.33
C ALA A 212 8.04 12.40 3.18
N LEU A 213 8.06 11.53 4.19
CA LEU A 213 7.24 10.30 4.22
C LEU A 213 5.74 10.63 4.18
N ILE A 214 5.30 11.66 4.92
CA ILE A 214 3.91 12.13 4.88
C ILE A 214 3.51 12.57 3.47
N TYR A 215 4.37 13.33 2.79
CA TYR A 215 4.09 13.75 1.41
C TYR A 215 4.14 12.59 0.40
N MET A 216 4.99 11.59 0.60
CA MET A 216 4.97 10.36 -0.21
C MET A 216 3.65 9.61 -0.06
N HIS A 217 3.14 9.49 1.17
CA HIS A 217 1.79 8.98 1.43
C HIS A 217 0.73 9.79 0.66
N ILE A 218 0.73 11.12 0.80
CA ILE A 218 -0.26 12.00 0.12
C ILE A 218 -0.20 11.82 -1.41
N ASN A 219 1.01 11.83 -1.99
CA ASN A 219 1.19 11.67 -3.43
C ASN A 219 0.76 10.30 -3.92
N SER A 220 0.98 9.25 -3.11
CA SER A 220 0.56 7.88 -3.43
C SER A 220 -0.96 7.76 -3.62
N LEU A 221 -1.76 8.64 -3.02
CA LEU A 221 -3.21 8.63 -3.14
C LEU A 221 -3.69 8.89 -4.57
N LEU A 222 -2.85 9.46 -5.44
CA LEU A 222 -3.13 9.56 -6.88
C LEU A 222 -3.28 8.17 -7.53
N ASN A 223 -2.54 7.17 -7.05
CA ASN A 223 -2.60 5.79 -7.55
C ASN A 223 -3.90 5.08 -7.15
N ILE A 224 -4.59 5.55 -6.11
CA ILE A 224 -5.91 5.00 -5.75
C ILE A 224 -6.90 5.23 -6.88
N LYS A 225 -6.85 6.40 -7.55
CA LYS A 225 -7.71 6.64 -8.72
C LYS A 225 -7.42 5.68 -9.87
N GLU A 226 -6.16 5.31 -10.08
CA GLU A 226 -5.80 4.32 -11.11
C GLU A 226 -6.35 2.93 -10.77
N ILE A 227 -6.22 2.48 -9.51
CA ILE A 227 -6.87 1.24 -9.03
C ILE A 227 -8.38 1.25 -9.34
N LEU A 228 -9.04 2.39 -9.15
CA LEU A 228 -10.47 2.57 -9.43
C LEU A 228 -10.79 2.63 -10.93
N ASN A 229 -9.88 3.18 -11.74
CA ASN A 229 -10.03 3.35 -13.19
C ASN A 229 -9.71 2.09 -14.00
N LEU A 230 -8.93 1.13 -13.46
CA LEU A 230 -8.54 -0.10 -14.16
C LEU A 230 -9.73 -0.97 -14.60
N ARG A 231 -10.93 -0.77 -14.04
CA ARG A 231 -12.18 -1.38 -14.54
C ARG A 231 -12.72 -0.74 -15.84
N GLY A 232 -12.41 0.52 -16.11
CA GLY A 232 -12.84 1.22 -17.32
C GLY A 232 -12.25 0.64 -18.61
N ARG A 233 -11.08 -0.01 -18.52
CA ARG A 233 -10.42 -0.65 -19.67
C ARG A 233 -10.79 -2.14 -19.82
N SER A 234 -11.11 -2.84 -18.74
CA SER A 234 -11.28 -4.30 -18.78
C SER A 234 -12.65 -4.81 -19.25
N ILE A 235 -13.55 -3.94 -19.75
CA ILE A 235 -14.88 -4.32 -20.29
C ILE A 235 -15.00 -4.11 -21.82
N SER A 236 -14.05 -3.48 -22.51
CA SER A 236 -14.18 -3.22 -23.97
C SER A 236 -13.65 -4.32 -24.89
N GLY A 237 -13.38 -5.53 -24.39
CA GLY A 237 -12.67 -6.57 -25.14
C GLY A 237 -13.32 -7.95 -25.10
N LYS A 238 -14.59 -8.08 -25.52
CA LYS A 238 -15.18 -9.34 -26.01
C LYS A 238 -16.47 -9.03 -26.78
N GLN A 239 -16.34 -8.58 -28.02
CA GLN A 239 -17.40 -8.85 -29.00
C GLN A 239 -17.25 -10.31 -29.44
N VAL A 240 -18.01 -11.19 -28.80
CA VAL A 240 -18.32 -12.51 -29.34
C VAL A 240 -19.35 -12.29 -30.45
N SER A 241 -18.91 -12.41 -31.71
CA SER A 241 -19.81 -12.42 -32.86
C SER A 241 -20.60 -13.73 -32.86
N SER A 242 -21.84 -13.69 -32.37
CA SER A 242 -22.81 -14.76 -32.60
C SER A 242 -23.41 -14.59 -34.00
N ARG A 243 -22.95 -15.39 -34.97
CA ARG A 243 -23.72 -15.66 -36.19
C ARG A 243 -24.59 -16.88 -35.94
N LYS A 244 -25.88 -16.64 -35.69
CA LYS A 244 -26.91 -17.66 -35.84
C LYS A 244 -27.19 -17.88 -37.32
N GLU A 245 -27.19 -19.14 -37.68
CA GLU A 245 -27.63 -19.70 -38.96
C GLU A 245 -29.17 -19.80 -39.04
N ASN A 246 -29.66 -19.95 -40.27
CA ASN A 246 -31.05 -20.12 -40.77
C ASN A 246 -31.88 -18.86 -41.05
N SER A 247 -31.95 -18.38 -42.31
CA SER A 247 -32.74 -18.86 -43.48
C SER A 247 -34.24 -18.48 -43.36
N LYS A 248 -34.92 -17.77 -44.29
CA LYS A 248 -35.02 -17.85 -45.75
C LYS A 248 -35.60 -16.55 -46.35
N LYS A 249 -35.21 -16.28 -47.61
CA LYS A 249 -35.98 -15.68 -48.74
C LYS A 249 -36.87 -14.44 -48.50
N LYS A 250 -36.48 -13.31 -49.11
CA LYS A 250 -37.22 -12.72 -50.25
C LYS A 250 -36.43 -11.58 -50.92
N VAL A 251 -36.25 -11.74 -52.23
CA VAL A 251 -35.71 -10.78 -53.18
C VAL A 251 -36.82 -9.80 -53.61
N ALA A 252 -36.39 -8.59 -54.02
CA ALA A 252 -37.06 -7.58 -54.85
C ALA A 252 -37.84 -6.43 -54.17
N LYS A 253 -37.22 -5.23 -54.20
CA LYS A 253 -37.70 -3.96 -54.80
C LYS A 253 -36.84 -2.81 -54.24
N LYS A 254 -35.85 -2.30 -54.98
CA LYS A 254 -35.88 -1.20 -55.97
C LYS A 254 -36.29 0.17 -55.39
N LYS A 255 -35.36 1.12 -55.54
CA LYS A 255 -35.49 2.58 -55.81
C LYS A 255 -35.12 3.59 -54.71
N THR A 256 -34.17 4.47 -55.10
CA THR A 256 -34.10 5.95 -54.94
C THR A 256 -33.93 6.51 -53.53
N ASN A 257 -33.14 7.55 -53.22
CA ASN A 257 -32.49 8.67 -53.92
C ASN A 257 -31.26 9.09 -53.07
N LYS A 258 -30.14 9.58 -53.62
CA LYS A 258 -29.77 11.03 -53.71
C LYS A 258 -30.32 11.88 -52.53
N THR A 259 -29.57 12.68 -51.79
CA THR A 259 -28.67 13.76 -52.25
C THR A 259 -27.95 14.38 -51.03
N SER A 260 -26.73 14.88 -51.23
CA SER A 260 -26.12 16.16 -50.77
C SER A 260 -26.67 16.85 -49.49
N SER A 261 -25.87 17.50 -48.64
CA SER A 261 -24.81 18.44 -48.98
C SER A 261 -24.03 18.86 -47.73
N SER A 262 -22.73 19.11 -47.92
CA SER A 262 -21.90 19.94 -47.07
C SER A 262 -21.84 21.36 -47.66
N LYS A 263 -21.93 22.40 -46.83
CA LYS A 263 -21.32 23.73 -46.99
C LYS A 263 -21.49 24.47 -45.65
N LYS A 264 -20.42 24.80 -44.91
CA LYS A 264 -19.38 25.85 -45.11
C LYS A 264 -19.85 27.20 -44.53
N VAL A 265 -18.85 27.96 -44.05
CA VAL A 265 -18.81 29.45 -43.86
C VAL A 265 -19.19 29.93 -42.44
N THR A 266 -18.55 30.88 -41.75
CA THR A 266 -17.20 31.53 -41.68
C THR A 266 -17.26 32.59 -40.57
N LYS A 267 -16.10 32.98 -39.99
CA LYS A 267 -15.73 34.35 -39.49
C LYS A 267 -16.54 34.90 -38.29
N LYS A 268 -16.08 35.79 -37.40
CA LYS A 268 -14.99 36.80 -37.28
C LYS A 268 -14.95 37.18 -35.77
N ALA A 269 -13.80 37.28 -35.10
CA ALA A 269 -13.02 38.49 -34.79
C ALA A 269 -13.66 39.58 -33.88
N GLY A 270 -12.93 39.95 -32.81
CA GLY A 270 -13.03 41.20 -32.02
C GLY A 270 -12.38 41.02 -30.63
N LYS A 271 -11.14 41.49 -30.34
CA LYS A 271 -10.74 42.80 -29.77
C LYS A 271 -11.66 43.25 -28.60
N LYS A 272 -11.23 43.76 -27.43
CA LYS A 272 -10.03 44.53 -27.05
C LYS A 272 -10.06 44.80 -25.51
N THR A 273 -8.86 44.88 -24.90
CA THR A 273 -8.36 45.87 -23.90
C THR A 273 -8.83 46.00 -22.44
N ASN A 274 -7.78 46.09 -21.59
CA ASN A 274 -7.51 46.98 -20.44
C ASN A 274 -8.37 46.88 -19.17
N GLY A 275 -7.84 46.97 -17.94
CA GLY A 275 -6.47 47.24 -17.46
C GLY A 275 -6.49 47.63 -15.96
N LYS A 276 -5.30 47.61 -15.32
CA LYS A 276 -4.85 48.35 -14.09
C LYS A 276 -5.68 48.23 -12.79
N ALA A 277 -5.17 48.38 -11.56
CA ALA A 277 -3.85 48.42 -10.90
C ALA A 277 -4.12 48.70 -9.39
N ALA A 278 -3.21 48.27 -8.49
CA ALA A 278 -2.80 48.94 -7.23
C ALA A 278 -3.87 49.14 -6.09
N THR A 279 -3.62 49.15 -4.77
CA THR A 279 -2.43 49.29 -3.90
C THR A 279 -2.80 49.12 -2.40
N LYS A 280 -1.85 48.60 -1.59
CA LYS A 280 -1.35 48.99 -0.23
C LYS A 280 -2.27 49.24 1.00
N LYS A 281 -1.90 48.58 2.13
CA LYS A 281 -1.45 49.10 3.48
C LYS A 281 -1.76 48.00 4.55
N ALA A 282 -0.89 47.45 5.41
CA ALA A 282 0.16 47.89 6.35
C ALA A 282 -0.30 48.50 7.70
N SER A 283 -0.15 47.75 8.81
CA SER A 283 0.25 48.17 10.20
C SER A 283 0.11 46.95 11.16
N LYS A 284 1.17 46.38 11.78
CA LYS A 284 1.98 46.71 13.00
C LYS A 284 1.26 46.53 14.38
N SER A 285 1.56 45.39 15.07
CA SER A 285 2.05 45.14 16.47
C SER A 285 1.46 45.90 17.71
N PRO A 286 1.79 45.60 19.01
CA PRO A 286 2.56 44.49 19.65
C PRO A 286 2.05 43.91 21.02
N ALA A 287 2.64 42.77 21.44
CA ALA A 287 3.12 42.33 22.79
C ALA A 287 2.32 42.41 24.13
N LYS A 288 2.37 41.30 24.92
CA LYS A 288 2.76 41.17 26.38
C LYS A 288 2.53 39.71 26.87
N LYS A 289 3.54 38.95 27.34
CA LYS A 289 4.09 38.76 28.72
C LYS A 289 3.13 38.19 29.78
N ALA A 290 3.43 37.00 30.33
CA ALA A 290 3.84 36.74 31.72
C ALA A 290 3.39 35.39 32.35
N ALA A 291 4.32 34.79 33.12
CA ALA A 291 4.19 33.94 34.33
C ALA A 291 3.32 32.65 34.27
N GLY A 292 3.74 31.47 34.71
CA GLY A 292 4.59 31.12 35.86
C GLY A 292 3.72 30.42 36.92
N LYS A 293 3.85 29.10 37.11
CA LYS A 293 3.32 28.43 38.31
C LYS A 293 4.15 27.21 38.71
N LYS A 294 4.84 27.35 39.85
CA LYS A 294 5.34 26.28 40.71
C LYS A 294 4.16 25.50 41.29
N ILE A 295 4.25 24.17 41.34
CA ILE A 295 3.60 23.36 42.39
C ILE A 295 4.61 22.33 42.90
N THR A 296 4.80 22.37 44.22
CA THR A 296 5.62 21.48 45.04
C THR A 296 4.75 20.50 45.81
N LYS A 297 5.31 19.31 46.13
CA LYS A 297 4.98 18.40 47.27
C LYS A 297 3.63 17.64 47.11
N LYS A 298 3.41 16.41 47.59
CA LYS A 298 4.10 15.54 48.56
C LYS A 298 3.49 14.12 48.44
N SER A 299 4.35 13.11 48.56
CA SER A 299 4.20 11.90 49.38
C SER A 299 2.84 11.20 49.55
N ALA A 300 2.78 9.93 49.14
CA ALA A 300 1.99 8.90 49.82
C ALA A 300 2.86 7.64 50.07
N LYS A 301 2.88 7.24 51.34
CA LYS A 301 3.59 6.11 51.94
C LYS A 301 2.52 5.04 52.30
N LYS A 302 2.94 3.76 52.40
CA LYS A 302 2.21 2.52 52.81
C LYS A 302 1.74 1.66 51.62
N LYS A 303 1.94 0.34 51.60
CA LYS A 303 1.86 -0.63 52.71
C LYS A 303 2.49 -1.99 52.31
N LYS A 304 3.21 -2.61 53.26
CA LYS A 304 3.29 -4.04 53.67
C LYS A 304 3.51 -5.12 52.59
N LYS A 305 4.62 -5.86 52.60
CA LYS A 305 4.90 -7.07 53.44
C LYS A 305 3.76 -8.11 53.43
N LYS A 306 3.97 -9.23 52.73
CA LYS A 306 3.82 -10.60 53.25
C LYS A 306 4.30 -11.62 52.20
N ASN A 307 5.18 -12.51 52.69
CA ASN A 307 5.58 -13.84 52.22
C ASN A 307 6.15 -14.00 50.81
#